data_AF-A0A821HCE4-F1
#
_entry.id   AF-A0A821HCE4-F1
#
_cell.length_a   1.000
_cell.length_b   1.000
_cell.length_c   1.000
_cell.angle_alpha   90.00
_cell.angle_beta   90.00
_cell.angle_gamma   90.00
#
_symmetry.space_group_name_H-M   'P 1'
#
loop_
_entity.id
_entity.type
_entity.pdbx_description
1 polymer ?
#
loop_
_entity_poly.entity_id
_entity_poly.type
_entity_poly.pdbx_seq_one_letter_code
_entity_poly.pdbx_strand_id
1 'polypeptide(L)' 'IIHYLTKGLHDSLIAHVIRRHPATPNEFLNIAQDEEKILLTWKGLSSTSTNEPDRYQNEDIYMDHN' A
#
# COMPACT_ATOMS: atom_id res chain seq x y z
N ILE A 1 2.65 7.05 27.73
CA ILE A 1 3.43 7.25 26.48
C ILE A 1 2.67 6.70 25.28
N ILE A 2 2.29 5.42 25.24
CA ILE A 2 1.51 4.82 24.13
C ILE A 2 0.21 5.60 23.84
N HIS A 3 -0.52 6.04 24.87
CA HIS A 3 -1.71 6.89 24.70
C HIS A 3 -1.46 8.24 23.99
N TYR A 4 -0.23 8.78 24.05
CA TYR A 4 0.11 10.01 23.33
C TYR A 4 0.51 9.72 21.88
N LEU A 5 1.13 8.56 21.62
CA LEU A 5 1.53 8.14 20.28
C LEU A 5 0.32 7.80 19.40
N THR A 6 -0.78 7.32 19.98
CA THR A 6 -2.03 7.07 19.26
C THR A 6 -2.66 8.33 18.70
N LYS A 7 -2.38 9.53 19.24
CA LYS A 7 -2.93 10.80 18.72
C LYS A 7 -2.33 11.22 17.37
N GLY A 8 -1.13 10.71 17.04
CA GLY A 8 -0.48 10.98 15.75
C GLY A 8 -0.79 9.94 14.68
N LEU A 9 -1.59 8.92 15.00
CA LEU A 9 -1.94 7.83 14.10
C LEU A 9 -3.30 8.05 13.47
N HIS A 10 -3.47 7.54 12.24
CA HIS A 10 -4.77 7.48 11.58
C HIS A 10 -5.71 6.56 12.38
N ASP A 11 -6.96 7.00 12.62
CA ASP A 11 -7.90 6.30 13.51
C ASP A 11 -8.12 4.83 13.17
N SER A 12 -8.13 4.49 11.87
CA SER A 12 -8.27 3.10 11.39
C SER A 12 -7.09 2.19 11.78
N LEU A 13 -5.91 2.76 11.99
CA LEU A 13 -4.69 2.05 12.34
C LEU A 13 -4.56 1.85 13.85
N ILE A 14 -5.15 2.73 14.67
CA ILE A 14 -5.06 2.67 16.14
C ILE A 14 -5.54 1.31 16.67
N ALA A 15 -6.68 0.80 16.18
CA ALA A 15 -7.20 -0.49 16.59
C ALA A 15 -6.26 -1.66 16.24
N HIS A 16 -5.62 -1.60 15.06
CA HIS A 16 -4.68 -2.61 14.59
C HIS A 16 -3.37 -2.60 15.40
N VAL A 17 -2.82 -1.41 15.65
CA VAL A 17 -1.59 -1.24 16.44
C VAL A 17 -1.81 -1.65 17.89
N ILE A 18 -2.92 -1.24 18.53
CA ILE A 18 -3.22 -1.60 19.93
C ILE A 18 -3.45 -3.11 20.08
N ARG A 19 -4.10 -3.77 19.12
CA ARG A 19 -4.36 -5.22 19.15
C ARG A 19 -3.08 -6.05 19.17
N ARG A 20 -1.97 -5.52 18.66
CA ARG A 20 -0.66 -6.19 18.72
C ARG A 20 0.05 -6.01 20.06
N HIS A 21 -0.54 -5.28 21.01
CA HIS A 21 -0.02 -5.08 22.36
C HIS A 21 1.47 -4.70 22.44
N PRO A 22 1.90 -3.60 21.78
CA PRO A 22 3.29 -3.18 21.83
C PRO A 22 3.71 -2.91 23.29
N ALA A 23 4.81 -3.52 23.71
CA ALA A 23 5.36 -3.38 25.04
C ALA A 23 6.22 -2.11 25.19
N THR A 24 6.73 -1.58 24.08
CA THR A 24 7.60 -0.40 24.08
C THR A 24 7.16 0.67 23.07
N PRO A 25 7.55 1.95 23.25
CA PRO A 25 7.31 3.01 22.27
C PRO A 25 7.88 2.69 20.88
N ASN A 26 9.09 2.10 20.80
CA ASN A 26 9.69 1.75 19.52
C ASN A 26 8.90 0.65 18.80
N GLU A 27 8.43 -0.35 19.54
CA GLU A 27 7.59 -1.42 18.99
C GLU A 27 6.27 -0.86 18.46
N PHE A 28 5.65 0.07 19.19
CA PHE A 28 4.46 0.78 18.73
C PHE A 28 4.73 1.51 17.40
N LEU A 29 5.85 2.24 17.29
CA LEU A 29 6.22 2.97 16.07
C LEU A 29 6.45 2.03 14.89
N ASN A 30 7.17 0.92 15.08
CA ASN A 30 7.41 -0.07 14.04
C ASN A 30 6.10 -0.68 13.52
N ILE A 31 5.20 -1.06 14.43
CA ILE A 31 3.89 -1.63 14.04
C ILE A 31 3.05 -0.58 13.33
N ALA A 32 3.03 0.66 13.82
CA ALA A 32 2.31 1.76 13.17
C ALA A 32 2.78 2.01 11.73
N GLN A 33 4.09 2.01 11.49
CA GLN A 33 4.69 2.18 10.17
C GLN A 33 4.34 1.01 9.23
N ASP A 34 4.40 -0.22 9.72
CA ASP A 34 4.02 -1.40 8.93
C ASP A 34 2.55 -1.35 8.51
N GLU A 35 1.65 -0.98 9.43
CA GLU A 35 0.21 -0.89 9.14
C GLU A 35 -0.09 0.26 8.15
N GLU A 36 0.62 1.39 8.22
CA GLU A 36 0.51 2.48 7.24
C GLU A 36 0.99 2.04 5.84
N LYS A 37 2.11 1.31 5.77
CA LYS A 37 2.62 0.77 4.50
C LYS A 37 1.64 -0.21 3.88
N ILE A 38 1.04 -1.09 4.67
CA ILE A 38 -0.01 -2.01 4.21
C ILE A 38 -1.19 -1.20 3.66
N LEU A 39 -1.71 -0.23 4.41
CA LEU A 39 -2.86 0.57 3.97
C LEU A 39 -2.58 1.32 2.65
N LEU A 40 -1.39 1.90 2.49
CA LEU A 40 -0.96 2.54 1.26
C LEU A 40 -0.86 1.56 0.08
N THR A 41 -0.28 0.37 0.30
CA THR A 41 -0.20 -0.69 -0.72
C THR A 41 -1.59 -1.16 -1.14
N TRP A 42 -2.50 -1.41 -0.18
CA TRP A 42 -3.87 -1.80 -0.48
C TRP A 42 -4.60 -0.71 -1.28
N LYS A 43 -4.42 0.56 -0.90
CA LYS A 43 -4.98 1.68 -1.66
C LYS A 43 -4.41 1.71 -3.09
N GLY A 44 -3.10 1.54 -3.26
CA GLY A 44 -2.46 1.43 -4.57
C GLY A 44 -3.01 0.29 -5.42
N LEU A 45 -3.19 -0.90 -4.86
CA LEU A 45 -3.73 -2.08 -5.55
C LEU A 45 -5.22 -1.93 -5.89
N SER A 46 -6.00 -1.28 -5.03
CA SER A 46 -7.41 -0.96 -5.32
C SER A 46 -7.57 0.15 -6.36
N SER A 47 -6.54 0.98 -6.55
CA SER A 47 -6.50 2.06 -7.53
C SER A 47 -5.97 1.63 -8.89
N THR A 48 -5.30 0.47 -8.97
CA THR A 48 -4.98 -0.20 -10.25
C THR A 48 -6.24 -0.84 -10.85
N SER A 49 -7.23 0.00 -11.17
CA SER A 49 -8.17 -0.27 -12.23
C SER A 49 -7.46 0.06 -13.55
N THR A 50 -7.26 -0.96 -14.39
CA THR A 50 -7.03 -0.81 -15.84
C THR A 50 -5.90 0.13 -16.25
N ASN A 51 -4.65 -0.33 -16.13
CA ASN A 51 -3.76 -0.18 -17.28
C ASN A 51 -3.79 -1.52 -18.01
N GLU A 52 -4.49 -1.52 -19.13
CA GLU A 52 -4.45 -2.59 -20.12
C GLU A 52 -2.99 -3.02 -20.31
N PRO A 53 -2.69 -4.33 -20.44
CA PRO A 53 -1.40 -4.72 -20.97
C PRO A 53 -1.26 -4.04 -22.33
N ASP A 54 -0.29 -3.13 -22.40
CA ASP A 54 0.15 -2.40 -23.58
C ASP A 54 0.06 -3.34 -24.78
N ARG A 55 -1.00 -3.14 -25.57
CA ARG A 55 -1.24 -3.89 -26.78
C ARG A 55 -0.11 -3.46 -27.70
N TYR A 56 0.93 -4.29 -27.80
CA TYR A 56 1.98 -4.20 -28.81
C TYR A 56 1.31 -4.24 -30.20
N GLN A 57 0.79 -3.10 -30.63
CA GLN A 57 0.56 -2.77 -32.02
C GLN A 57 1.78 -1.95 -32.40
N ASN A 58 2.73 -2.59 -33.09
CA ASN A 58 3.66 -2.03 -34.06
C ASN A 58 4.69 -3.13 -34.39
N GLU A 59 4.85 -3.68 -35.59
CA GLU A 59 4.17 -3.60 -36.88
C GLU A 59 4.59 -4.89 -37.61
N ASP A 60 3.65 -5.68 -38.12
CA ASP A 60 3.95 -6.67 -39.15
C ASP A 60 4.24 -5.90 -40.46
N ILE A 61 5.41 -5.28 -40.56
CA ILE A 61 5.95 -4.79 -41.83
C ILE A 61 6.55 -5.99 -42.56
N TYR A 62 5.69 -6.79 -43.19
CA TYR A 62 6.03 -7.43 -44.45
C TYR A 62 4.80 -7.32 -45.35
N MET A 63 4.77 -6.22 -46.09
CA MET A 63 3.98 -6.12 -47.32
C MET A 63 4.42 -7.27 -48.22
N ASP A 64 3.56 -8.27 -48.37
CA ASP A 64 3.46 -8.97 -49.65
C ASP A 64 2.98 -7.93 -50.68
N HIS A 65 3.56 -7.90 -51.88
CA HIS A 65 3.00 -7.45 -53.17
C HIS A 65 4.14 -7.11 -54.17
N ASN A 66 4.32 -8.04 -55.12
CA ASN A 66 4.83 -7.94 -56.49
C ASN A 66 6.32 -8.18 -56.78
#